data_AF-A0A7D9LLL2-F1
#
_entry.id   AF-A0A7D9LLL2-F1
#
_cell.length_a   1.000
_cell.length_b   1.000
_cell.length_c   1.000
_cell.angle_alpha   90.00
_cell.angle_beta   90.00
_cell.angle_gamma   90.00
#
_symmetry.space_group_name_H-M   'P 1'
#
loop_
_entity.id
_entity.type
_entity.pdbx_description
1 polymer ?
#
loop_
_entity_poly.entity_id
_entity_poly.type
_entity_poly.pdbx_seq_one_letter_code
_entity_poly.pdbx_strand_id
1 'polypeptide(L)'
;MASNDNGEEEPVKEQSEGKMAIHMNIAAHQLLSKLLRPKSPEHDWESLADLMRFSYEEILNLRCDLDPVESIIRQWERQSDATVDKLLSFLKEIERFDVIEDLQPFISETPTPSLYEERRKKKVSENYSQSPAVGKLPIELEQLTVSDEIFDGFICYAKEDRSFALEILTRLEAPPYCRKICIDFRDYVPGNCRLDQTAKIIEHRCKHLVAILSPNFTNSSNAGFQVRIALNLSPGESNLQR
;
A
#
# COMPACT_ATOMS: atom_id res chain seq x y z
N MET A 1 -28.84 12.58 -58.41
CA MET A 1 -28.22 11.27 -58.13
C MET A 1 -26.83 11.53 -57.58
N ALA A 2 -26.70 11.61 -56.27
CA ALA A 2 -25.42 11.59 -55.59
C ALA A 2 -25.67 10.81 -54.30
N SER A 3 -25.06 9.62 -54.25
CA SER A 3 -25.15 8.65 -53.18
C SER A 3 -24.55 9.23 -51.90
N ASN A 4 -25.29 9.18 -50.80
CA ASN A 4 -24.71 9.33 -49.46
C ASN A 4 -24.15 7.96 -49.07
N ASP A 5 -22.82 7.90 -49.04
CA ASP A 5 -22.04 6.78 -48.54
C ASP A 5 -22.02 6.86 -47.02
N ASN A 6 -22.62 5.87 -46.36
CA ASN A 6 -22.57 5.69 -44.91
C ASN A 6 -21.18 5.12 -44.58
N GLY A 7 -20.28 6.00 -44.13
CA GLY A 7 -19.09 5.57 -43.42
C GLY A 7 -19.48 4.99 -42.06
N GLU A 8 -19.58 3.67 -41.98
CA GLU A 8 -19.62 2.92 -40.73
C GLU A 8 -18.34 3.23 -39.93
N GLU A 9 -18.45 4.04 -38.87
CA GLU A 9 -17.41 4.15 -37.87
C GLU A 9 -17.31 2.81 -37.13
N GLU A 10 -16.26 2.04 -37.43
CA GLU A 10 -15.90 0.86 -36.65
C GLU A 10 -15.71 1.25 -35.17
N PRO A 11 -16.23 0.46 -34.22
CA PRO A 11 -16.07 0.73 -32.80
C PRO A 11 -14.59 0.60 -32.41
N VAL A 12 -14.08 1.69 -31.83
CA VAL A 12 -12.76 1.77 -31.19
C VAL A 12 -12.61 0.58 -30.25
N LYS A 13 -11.70 -0.34 -30.59
CA LYS A 13 -11.34 -1.49 -29.75
C LYS A 13 -10.88 -0.98 -28.39
N GLU A 14 -11.71 -1.16 -27.37
CA GLU A 14 -11.33 -1.04 -25.97
C GLU A 14 -10.10 -1.91 -25.77
N GLN A 15 -8.94 -1.28 -25.54
CA GLN A 15 -7.76 -1.99 -25.08
C GLN A 15 -8.12 -2.55 -23.71
N SER A 16 -8.38 -3.86 -23.65
CA SER A 16 -8.72 -4.54 -22.41
C SER A 16 -7.56 -4.39 -21.44
N GLU A 17 -7.72 -3.51 -20.46
CA GLU A 17 -6.73 -3.27 -19.42
C GLU A 17 -6.50 -4.58 -18.64
N GLY A 18 -5.26 -5.07 -18.66
CA GLY A 18 -4.90 -6.32 -18.01
C GLY A 18 -5.13 -6.23 -16.49
N LYS A 19 -5.78 -7.25 -15.92
CA LYS A 19 -5.95 -7.34 -14.46
C LYS A 19 -4.58 -7.50 -13.81
N MET A 20 -4.33 -6.75 -12.74
CA MET A 20 -3.05 -6.78 -12.01
C MET A 20 -3.10 -7.81 -10.89
N ALA A 21 -2.01 -8.55 -10.69
CA ALA A 21 -1.92 -9.57 -9.65
C ALA A 21 -2.15 -8.98 -8.24
N ILE A 22 -1.60 -7.78 -7.99
CA ILE A 22 -1.75 -7.06 -6.72
C ILE A 22 -3.21 -6.70 -6.35
N HIS A 23 -4.14 -6.74 -7.32
CA HIS A 23 -5.57 -6.48 -7.07
C HIS A 23 -6.36 -7.75 -6.76
N MET A 24 -5.72 -8.92 -6.74
CA MET A 24 -6.35 -10.18 -6.37
C MET A 24 -6.74 -10.21 -4.88
N ASN A 25 -7.70 -11.06 -4.56
CA ASN A 25 -8.15 -11.27 -3.19
C ASN A 25 -7.03 -11.93 -2.36
N ILE A 26 -6.90 -11.57 -1.08
CA ILE A 26 -5.96 -12.21 -0.15
C ILE A 26 -6.18 -13.73 -0.06
N ALA A 27 -7.42 -14.19 -0.21
CA ALA A 27 -7.75 -15.61 -0.26
C ALA A 27 -7.09 -16.32 -1.46
N ALA A 28 -6.91 -15.63 -2.60
CA ALA A 28 -6.20 -16.16 -3.76
C ALA A 28 -4.70 -16.36 -3.46
N HIS A 29 -4.07 -15.40 -2.77
CA HIS A 29 -2.66 -15.52 -2.35
C HIS A 29 -2.46 -16.64 -1.33
N GLN A 30 -3.40 -16.81 -0.40
CA GLN A 30 -3.39 -17.93 0.54
C GLN A 30 -3.57 -19.28 -0.17
N LEU A 31 -4.42 -19.33 -1.19
CA LEU A 31 -4.63 -20.52 -2.00
C LEU A 31 -3.38 -20.89 -2.81
N LEU A 32 -2.76 -19.92 -3.48
CA LEU A 32 -1.46 -20.08 -4.16
C LEU A 32 -0.41 -20.66 -3.20
N SER A 33 -0.30 -20.07 -2.01
CA SER A 33 0.65 -20.50 -0.99
C SER A 33 0.34 -21.90 -0.47
N LYS A 34 -0.93 -22.30 -0.41
CA LYS A 34 -1.33 -23.64 0.01
C LYS A 34 -1.04 -24.69 -1.06
N LEU A 35 -1.29 -24.38 -2.33
CA LEU A 35 -1.21 -25.34 -3.44
C LEU A 35 0.18 -25.49 -4.04
N LEU A 36 1.05 -24.48 -3.96
CA LEU A 36 2.42 -24.49 -4.52
C LEU A 36 3.51 -24.88 -3.50
N ARG A 37 3.17 -24.95 -2.22
CA ARG A 37 4.06 -25.49 -1.16
C ARG A 37 4.16 -27.03 -1.03
N PRO A 38 3.20 -27.88 -1.47
CA PRO A 38 3.37 -29.32 -1.40
C PRO A 38 4.63 -29.73 -2.18
N LYS A 39 5.43 -30.67 -1.65
CA LYS A 39 6.65 -31.18 -2.30
C LYS A 39 6.30 -32.11 -3.47
N SER A 40 5.88 -31.54 -4.59
CA SER A 40 5.85 -32.22 -5.88
C SER A 40 7.14 -31.86 -6.63
N PRO A 41 8.19 -32.70 -6.62
CA PRO A 41 9.55 -32.32 -7.00
C PRO A 41 9.73 -31.74 -8.42
N GLU A 42 8.71 -31.79 -9.27
CA GLU A 42 8.74 -31.34 -10.67
C GLU A 42 7.92 -30.05 -10.93
N HIS A 43 7.06 -29.62 -10.00
CA HIS A 43 6.09 -28.52 -10.22
C HIS A 43 5.88 -27.65 -8.97
N ASP A 44 6.97 -27.38 -8.27
CA ASP A 44 7.00 -26.64 -7.02
C ASP A 44 7.17 -25.12 -7.23
N TRP A 45 7.04 -24.37 -6.14
CA TRP A 45 7.26 -22.93 -6.09
C TRP A 45 8.65 -22.48 -6.58
N GLU A 46 9.65 -23.35 -6.54
CA GLU A 46 11.00 -23.05 -7.07
C GLU A 46 10.96 -22.88 -8.60
N SER A 47 10.23 -23.75 -9.31
CA SER A 47 10.01 -23.64 -10.74
C SER A 47 9.27 -22.34 -11.10
N LEU A 48 8.31 -21.93 -10.25
CA LEU A 48 7.63 -20.65 -10.42
C LEU A 48 8.58 -19.46 -10.22
N ALA A 49 9.47 -19.53 -9.23
CA ALA A 49 10.47 -18.50 -8.96
C ALA A 49 11.46 -18.34 -10.13
N ASP A 50 11.91 -19.46 -10.70
CA ASP A 50 12.75 -19.47 -11.88
C ASP A 50 12.08 -18.76 -13.08
N LEU A 51 10.79 -19.07 -13.34
CA LEU A 51 10.02 -18.41 -14.40
C LEU A 51 9.80 -16.91 -14.14
N MET A 52 9.65 -16.52 -12.88
CA MET A 52 9.55 -15.13 -12.45
C MET A 52 10.92 -14.40 -12.44
N ARG A 53 11.99 -15.06 -12.92
CA ARG A 53 13.36 -14.54 -13.05
C ARG A 53 14.05 -14.22 -11.72
N PHE A 54 13.73 -14.96 -10.66
CA PHE A 54 14.53 -14.94 -9.45
C PHE A 54 15.88 -15.61 -9.72
N SER A 55 16.94 -15.07 -9.16
CA SER A 55 18.26 -15.69 -9.20
C SER A 55 18.32 -16.91 -8.29
N TYR A 56 19.23 -17.82 -8.59
CA TYR A 56 19.46 -19.02 -7.76
C TYR A 56 19.71 -18.68 -6.28
N GLU A 57 20.46 -17.59 -6.00
CA GLU A 57 20.73 -17.13 -4.64
C GLU A 57 19.46 -16.62 -3.94
N GLU A 58 18.58 -15.92 -4.65
CA GLU A 58 17.29 -15.48 -4.11
C GLU A 58 16.39 -16.66 -3.79
N ILE A 59 16.34 -17.67 -4.67
CA ILE A 59 15.57 -18.90 -4.45
C ILE A 59 16.09 -19.66 -3.22
N LEU A 60 17.41 -19.75 -3.05
CA LEU A 60 18.01 -20.35 -1.85
C LEU A 60 17.64 -19.58 -0.58
N ASN A 61 17.62 -18.26 -0.62
CA ASN A 61 17.20 -17.45 0.52
C ASN A 61 15.72 -17.65 0.86
N LEU A 62 14.85 -17.76 -0.15
CA LEU A 62 13.42 -18.00 0.03
C LEU A 62 13.13 -19.34 0.73
N ARG A 63 14.02 -20.34 0.64
CA ARG A 63 13.88 -21.61 1.40
C ARG A 63 13.91 -21.41 2.91
N CYS A 64 14.49 -20.31 3.39
CA CYS A 64 14.53 -19.98 4.81
C CYS A 64 13.28 -19.24 5.29
N ASP A 65 12.39 -18.82 4.39
CA ASP A 65 11.19 -18.08 4.74
C ASP A 65 10.07 -18.99 5.27
N LEU A 66 9.20 -18.41 6.11
CA LEU A 66 8.01 -19.09 6.62
C LEU A 66 7.00 -19.45 5.51
N ASP A 67 6.97 -18.62 4.47
CA ASP A 67 6.20 -18.83 3.25
C ASP A 67 6.99 -18.33 2.03
N PRO A 68 7.68 -19.22 1.30
CA PRO A 68 8.40 -18.84 0.10
C PRO A 68 7.46 -18.34 -1.01
N VAL A 69 6.26 -18.92 -1.13
CA VAL A 69 5.30 -18.57 -2.19
C VAL A 69 4.76 -17.17 -2.00
N GLU A 70 4.30 -16.83 -0.78
CA GLU A 70 3.86 -15.47 -0.46
C GLU A 70 4.97 -14.46 -0.72
N SER A 71 6.21 -14.78 -0.34
CA SER A 71 7.36 -13.88 -0.52
C SER A 71 7.68 -13.64 -2.00
N ILE A 72 7.65 -14.69 -2.83
CA ILE A 72 7.81 -14.60 -4.29
C ILE A 72 6.72 -13.73 -4.90
N ILE A 73 5.44 -14.04 -4.63
CA ILE A 73 4.31 -13.30 -5.19
C ILE A 73 4.38 -11.83 -4.79
N ARG A 74 4.63 -11.54 -3.51
CA ARG A 74 4.75 -10.16 -3.01
C ARG A 74 5.90 -9.37 -3.63
N GLN A 75 7.02 -10.03 -3.94
CA GLN A 75 8.14 -9.37 -4.60
C GLN A 75 7.87 -9.17 -6.09
N TRP A 76 7.25 -10.15 -6.75
CA TRP A 76 6.88 -10.09 -8.16
C TRP A 76 5.80 -9.04 -8.44
N GLU A 77 4.79 -8.90 -7.58
CA GLU A 77 3.71 -7.90 -7.68
C GLU A 77 4.18 -6.44 -7.69
N ARG A 78 5.42 -6.17 -7.26
CA ARG A 78 6.01 -4.82 -7.31
C ARG A 78 6.40 -4.42 -8.73
N GLN A 79 6.50 -5.38 -9.65
CA GLN A 79 6.81 -5.09 -11.04
C GLN A 79 5.58 -4.52 -11.74
N SER A 80 5.79 -3.50 -12.59
CA SER A 80 4.70 -2.81 -13.29
C SER A 80 3.96 -3.71 -14.29
N ASP A 81 4.54 -4.85 -14.63
CA ASP A 81 4.07 -5.77 -15.64
C ASP A 81 3.51 -7.07 -15.04
N ALA A 82 3.31 -7.12 -13.71
CA ALA A 82 2.77 -8.25 -12.96
C ALA A 82 1.24 -8.39 -13.14
N THR A 83 0.83 -8.86 -14.31
CA THR A 83 -0.59 -9.12 -14.65
C THR A 83 -1.01 -10.53 -14.25
N VAL A 84 -2.31 -10.70 -13.97
CA VAL A 84 -2.92 -12.01 -13.71
C VAL A 84 -2.69 -12.97 -14.88
N ASP A 85 -2.76 -12.47 -16.11
CA ASP A 85 -2.51 -13.29 -17.31
C ASP A 85 -1.08 -13.85 -17.35
N LYS A 86 -0.09 -13.07 -16.90
CA LYS A 86 1.29 -13.57 -16.78
C LYS A 86 1.43 -14.62 -15.69
N LEU A 87 0.79 -14.40 -14.55
CA LEU A 87 0.75 -15.40 -13.49
C LEU A 87 0.17 -16.72 -14.03
N LEU A 88 -0.93 -16.66 -14.77
CA LEU A 88 -1.54 -17.82 -15.42
C LEU A 88 -0.62 -18.47 -16.44
N SER A 89 0.13 -17.70 -17.23
CA SER A 89 1.13 -18.27 -18.14
C SER A 89 2.22 -19.03 -17.40
N PHE A 90 2.71 -18.49 -16.27
CA PHE A 90 3.71 -19.19 -15.46
C PHE A 90 3.13 -20.46 -14.84
N LEU A 91 1.91 -20.41 -14.30
CA LEU A 91 1.22 -21.58 -13.75
C LEU A 91 0.98 -22.67 -14.81
N LYS A 92 0.77 -22.27 -16.06
CA LYS A 92 0.60 -23.18 -17.20
C LYS A 92 1.92 -23.82 -17.62
N GLU A 93 3.01 -23.07 -17.57
CA GLU A 93 4.36 -23.58 -17.87
C GLU A 93 4.86 -24.57 -16.81
N ILE A 94 4.50 -24.37 -15.54
CA ILE A 94 4.72 -25.38 -14.49
C ILE A 94 3.68 -26.50 -14.49
N GLU A 95 2.81 -26.59 -15.51
CA GLU A 95 1.77 -27.62 -15.67
C GLU A 95 0.81 -27.78 -14.47
N ARG A 96 0.66 -26.75 -13.63
CA ARG A 96 -0.24 -26.74 -12.46
C ARG A 96 -1.62 -26.21 -12.82
N PHE A 97 -2.31 -26.95 -13.69
CA PHE A 97 -3.67 -26.64 -14.12
C PHE A 97 -4.69 -26.69 -12.97
N ASP A 98 -4.44 -27.52 -11.95
CA ASP A 98 -5.22 -27.58 -10.71
C ASP A 98 -5.32 -26.21 -10.03
N VAL A 99 -4.20 -25.51 -9.93
CA VAL A 99 -4.13 -24.17 -9.33
C VAL A 99 -4.87 -23.15 -10.18
N ILE A 100 -4.79 -23.27 -11.51
CA ILE A 100 -5.48 -22.36 -12.44
C ILE A 100 -6.99 -22.50 -12.31
N GLU A 101 -7.51 -23.73 -12.22
CA GLU A 101 -8.93 -24.01 -12.04
C GLU A 101 -9.46 -23.43 -10.72
N ASP A 102 -8.75 -23.69 -9.62
CA ASP A 102 -9.14 -23.19 -8.30
C ASP A 102 -9.04 -21.65 -8.17
N LEU A 103 -8.18 -21.01 -8.99
CA LEU A 103 -8.05 -19.55 -9.03
C LEU A 103 -9.11 -18.85 -9.89
N GLN A 104 -9.79 -19.54 -10.80
CA GLN A 104 -10.78 -18.92 -11.71
C GLN A 104 -11.81 -18.04 -11.00
N PRO A 105 -12.43 -18.44 -9.87
CA PRO A 105 -13.39 -17.61 -9.16
C PRO A 105 -12.78 -16.26 -8.73
N PHE A 106 -11.57 -16.29 -8.16
CA PHE A 106 -10.87 -15.10 -7.70
C PHE A 106 -10.44 -14.19 -8.85
N ILE A 107 -10.04 -14.78 -9.98
CA ILE A 107 -9.67 -14.02 -11.18
C ILE A 107 -10.88 -13.30 -11.76
N SER A 108 -12.03 -13.97 -11.79
CA SER A 108 -13.29 -13.37 -12.27
C SER A 108 -13.70 -12.18 -11.41
N GLU A 109 -13.56 -12.31 -10.08
CA GLU A 109 -13.84 -11.25 -9.10
C GLU A 109 -12.81 -10.11 -9.10
N THR A 110 -11.59 -10.37 -9.57
CA THR A 110 -10.51 -9.39 -9.59
C THR A 110 -10.88 -8.23 -10.53
N PRO A 111 -10.91 -6.98 -10.04
CA PRO A 111 -11.22 -5.81 -10.86
C PRO A 111 -10.06 -5.44 -11.79
N THR A 112 -10.36 -4.77 -12.90
CA THR A 112 -9.34 -4.07 -13.70
C THR A 112 -8.71 -2.94 -12.88
N PRO A 113 -7.49 -2.50 -13.21
CA PRO A 113 -6.82 -1.42 -12.47
C PRO A 113 -7.63 -0.13 -12.40
N SER A 114 -8.24 0.31 -13.51
CA SER A 114 -9.18 1.43 -13.54
C SER A 114 -10.33 1.28 -12.53
N LEU A 115 -11.04 0.15 -12.56
CA LEU A 115 -12.14 -0.14 -11.63
C LEU A 115 -11.66 -0.27 -10.18
N TYR A 116 -10.47 -0.82 -9.96
CA TYR A 116 -9.86 -0.90 -8.64
C TYR A 116 -9.56 0.49 -8.08
N GLU A 117 -8.97 1.37 -8.89
CA GLU A 117 -8.74 2.77 -8.53
C GLU A 117 -10.04 3.53 -8.28
N GLU A 118 -11.06 3.34 -9.13
CA GLU A 118 -12.37 3.94 -8.91
C GLU A 118 -13.02 3.46 -7.63
N ARG A 119 -12.98 2.15 -7.34
CA ARG A 119 -13.48 1.59 -6.07
C ARG A 119 -12.70 2.15 -4.89
N ARG A 120 -11.39 2.33 -5.02
CA ARG A 120 -10.57 2.98 -3.98
C ARG A 120 -10.97 4.45 -3.80
N LYS A 121 -11.09 5.22 -4.89
CA LYS A 121 -11.52 6.63 -4.87
C LYS A 121 -12.94 6.78 -4.31
N LYS A 122 -13.87 5.88 -4.67
CA LYS A 122 -15.24 5.83 -4.15
C LYS A 122 -15.27 5.43 -2.69
N LYS A 123 -14.53 4.41 -2.24
CA LYS A 123 -14.43 4.09 -0.80
C LYS A 123 -13.84 5.25 -0.01
N VAL A 124 -12.83 5.92 -0.55
CA VAL A 124 -12.28 7.14 0.05
C VAL A 124 -13.37 8.22 0.10
N SER A 125 -14.06 8.49 -1.00
CA SER A 125 -15.15 9.49 -1.09
C SER A 125 -16.40 9.13 -0.26
N GLU A 126 -16.75 7.87 -0.11
CA GLU A 126 -17.86 7.36 0.72
C GLU A 126 -17.46 7.34 2.18
N ASN A 127 -16.20 7.08 2.52
CA ASN A 127 -15.69 7.37 3.86
C ASN A 127 -15.77 8.88 4.16
N TYR A 128 -15.67 9.74 3.13
CA TYR A 128 -15.92 11.18 3.23
C TYR A 128 -17.40 11.60 3.13
N SER A 129 -18.31 10.79 2.56
CA SER A 129 -19.74 11.11 2.34
C SER A 129 -20.72 10.38 3.27
N GLN A 130 -20.32 9.27 3.88
CA GLN A 130 -20.91 8.75 5.12
C GLN A 130 -20.36 9.46 6.36
N SER A 131 -19.42 10.39 6.19
CA SER A 131 -19.37 11.53 7.10
C SER A 131 -20.62 12.36 6.82
N PRO A 132 -21.58 12.45 7.76
CA PRO A 132 -22.71 13.33 7.56
C PRO A 132 -22.15 14.72 7.27
N ALA A 133 -22.62 15.34 6.20
CA ALA A 133 -22.56 16.79 6.11
C ALA A 133 -23.09 17.32 7.45
N VAL A 134 -22.23 18.05 8.16
CA VAL A 134 -22.40 18.49 9.56
C VAL A 134 -22.09 17.40 10.61
N GLY A 135 -20.80 17.31 10.98
CA GLY A 135 -20.47 17.35 12.42
C GLY A 135 -20.12 16.07 13.18
N LYS A 136 -19.75 14.94 12.55
CA LYS A 136 -19.18 13.80 13.31
C LYS A 136 -18.03 13.10 12.59
N LEU A 137 -16.81 13.33 13.09
CA LEU A 137 -15.65 12.46 12.87
C LEU A 137 -15.96 11.03 13.37
N PRO A 138 -15.58 9.96 12.64
CA PRO A 138 -15.58 8.62 13.20
C PRO A 138 -14.20 7.95 13.06
N ILE A 139 -13.19 8.56 13.67
CA ILE A 139 -12.53 7.93 14.81
C ILE A 139 -12.78 8.96 15.91
N GLU A 140 -13.30 8.55 17.07
CA GLU A 140 -13.27 9.45 18.23
C GLU A 140 -11.82 9.93 18.30
N LEU A 141 -11.58 11.22 18.05
CA LEU A 141 -10.25 11.84 18.11
C LEU A 141 -9.52 11.33 19.38
N GLU A 142 -10.29 11.16 20.46
CA GLU A 142 -10.02 10.51 21.75
C GLU A 142 -9.29 9.16 21.72
N GLN A 143 -9.43 8.36 20.66
CA GLN A 143 -8.79 7.05 20.52
C GLN A 143 -7.55 7.07 19.61
N LEU A 144 -7.12 8.23 19.09
CA LEU A 144 -5.92 8.33 18.25
C LEU A 144 -4.65 8.54 19.07
N THR A 145 -4.72 9.28 20.16
CA THR A 145 -3.58 9.49 21.05
C THR A 145 -3.98 9.31 22.50
N VAL A 146 -3.03 8.93 23.36
CA VAL A 146 -3.26 8.74 24.80
C VAL A 146 -3.78 10.02 25.47
N SER A 147 -3.49 11.19 24.89
CA SER A 147 -4.05 12.48 25.27
C SER A 147 -4.87 13.10 24.13
N ASP A 148 -5.93 13.82 24.46
CA ASP A 148 -6.74 14.59 23.50
C ASP A 148 -6.17 15.95 23.07
N GLU A 149 -5.02 16.31 23.64
CA GLU A 149 -4.44 17.63 23.49
C GLU A 149 -3.84 17.86 22.10
N ILE A 150 -3.88 19.11 21.66
CA ILE A 150 -3.20 19.55 20.42
C ILE A 150 -1.69 19.58 20.67
N PHE A 151 -0.94 19.01 19.73
CA PHE A 151 0.51 19.02 19.72
C PHE A 151 1.03 20.18 18.88
N ASP A 152 2.10 20.82 19.35
CA ASP A 152 2.80 21.86 18.61
C ASP A 152 3.62 21.27 17.47
N GLY A 153 4.02 20.01 17.56
CA GLY A 153 4.76 19.32 16.49
C GLY A 153 4.61 17.81 16.51
N PHE A 154 4.84 17.17 15.36
CA PHE A 154 4.95 15.72 15.21
C PHE A 154 6.34 15.35 14.70
N ILE A 155 6.99 14.32 15.25
CA ILE A 155 8.28 13.83 14.76
C ILE A 155 8.10 12.61 13.85
N CYS A 156 8.49 12.75 12.58
CA CYS A 156 8.65 11.64 11.64
C CYS A 156 10.09 11.15 11.64
N TYR A 157 10.31 9.84 11.85
CA TYR A 157 11.64 9.25 11.93
C TYR A 157 11.62 7.79 11.44
N ALA A 158 12.78 7.25 11.05
CA ALA A 158 12.91 5.81 10.79
C ALA A 158 13.04 5.05 12.11
N LYS A 159 12.56 3.81 12.20
CA LYS A 159 12.56 3.04 13.46
C LYS A 159 13.96 2.91 14.07
N GLU A 160 14.96 2.85 13.20
CA GLU A 160 16.38 2.73 13.51
C GLU A 160 16.93 4.00 14.18
N ASP A 161 16.34 5.16 13.92
CA ASP A 161 16.78 6.46 14.45
C ASP A 161 16.04 6.85 15.74
N ARG A 162 15.37 5.89 16.40
CA ARG A 162 14.57 6.13 17.60
C ARG A 162 15.34 6.85 18.71
N SER A 163 16.61 6.48 18.91
CA SER A 163 17.48 7.10 19.92
C SER A 163 17.68 8.60 19.64
N PHE A 164 17.84 8.96 18.38
CA PHE A 164 17.99 10.35 17.95
C PHE A 164 16.66 11.12 18.02
N ALA A 165 15.55 10.48 17.64
CA ALA A 165 14.22 11.06 17.79
C ALA A 165 13.89 11.40 19.25
N LEU A 166 14.31 10.54 20.20
CA LEU A 166 14.22 10.81 21.63
C LEU A 166 15.04 12.03 22.07
N GLU A 167 16.24 12.21 21.54
CA GLU A 167 17.07 13.38 21.85
C GLU A 167 16.40 14.69 21.39
N ILE A 168 15.83 14.69 20.19
CA ILE A 168 15.08 15.83 19.65
C ILE A 168 13.83 16.09 20.50
N LEU A 169 13.06 15.05 20.83
CA LEU A 169 11.88 15.15 21.69
C LEU A 169 12.23 15.82 23.02
N THR A 170 13.28 15.32 23.69
CA THR A 170 13.74 15.82 24.98
C THR A 170 14.15 17.29 24.91
N ARG A 171 14.84 17.70 23.83
CA ARG A 171 15.26 19.09 23.64
C ARG A 171 14.10 20.04 23.34
N LEU A 172 13.09 19.59 22.60
CA LEU A 172 11.93 20.42 22.25
C LEU A 172 10.95 20.59 23.40
N GLU A 173 10.80 19.58 24.26
CA GLU A 173 9.98 19.63 25.46
C GLU A 173 10.69 20.36 26.62
N ALA A 174 12.03 20.38 26.63
CA ALA A 174 12.81 21.08 27.65
C ALA A 174 12.74 22.62 27.53
N PRO A 175 12.99 23.35 28.62
CA PRO A 175 13.20 24.80 28.57
C PRO A 175 14.39 25.15 27.66
N PRO A 176 14.32 26.21 26.85
CA PRO A 176 13.33 27.30 26.86
C PRO A 176 12.13 27.10 25.91
N TYR A 177 12.08 25.99 25.16
CA TYR A 177 11.12 25.83 24.06
C TYR A 177 9.75 25.35 24.52
N CYS A 178 9.70 24.45 25.52
CA CYS A 178 8.49 23.94 26.16
C CYS A 178 7.37 23.55 25.16
N ARG A 179 7.75 22.93 24.03
CA ARG A 179 6.80 22.53 22.98
C ARG A 179 6.25 21.15 23.24
N LYS A 180 4.96 20.96 23.03
CA LYS A 180 4.34 19.64 23.16
C LYS A 180 4.46 18.89 21.86
N ILE A 181 5.28 17.83 21.85
CA ILE A 181 5.61 17.10 20.63
C ILE A 181 4.99 15.72 20.66
N CYS A 182 4.34 15.31 19.57
CA CYS A 182 3.77 13.97 19.41
C CYS A 182 4.80 12.99 18.85
N ILE A 183 4.88 11.81 19.44
CA ILE A 183 5.71 10.70 18.97
C ILE A 183 4.98 9.36 19.04
N ASP A 184 5.20 8.53 18.03
CA ASP A 184 4.42 7.31 17.78
C ASP A 184 4.48 6.26 18.90
N PHE A 185 5.62 6.06 19.57
CA PHE A 185 5.74 5.04 20.62
C PHE A 185 5.22 5.48 21.99
N ARG A 186 4.99 6.77 22.22
CA ARG A 186 4.50 7.31 23.49
C ARG A 186 3.03 7.68 23.39
N ASP A 187 2.68 8.35 22.31
CA ASP A 187 1.40 9.04 22.21
C ASP A 187 0.36 8.22 21.45
N TYR A 188 0.71 7.17 20.70
CA TYR A 188 -0.28 6.38 19.96
C TYR A 188 -1.04 5.43 20.87
N VAL A 189 -2.36 5.39 20.68
CA VAL A 189 -3.21 4.32 21.22
C VAL A 189 -3.00 3.04 20.41
N PRO A 190 -2.69 1.90 21.04
CA PRO A 190 -2.56 0.62 20.35
C PRO A 190 -3.91 0.12 19.83
N GLY A 191 -3.89 -0.59 18.69
CA GLY A 191 -5.09 -1.17 18.06
C GLY A 191 -5.54 -0.47 16.78
N ASN A 192 -5.04 0.74 16.51
CA ASN A 192 -5.31 1.44 15.26
C ASN A 192 -4.29 1.11 14.15
N CYS A 193 -4.71 1.26 12.89
CA CYS A 193 -3.79 1.28 11.76
C CYS A 193 -2.86 2.49 11.88
N ARG A 194 -1.55 2.24 12.04
CA ARG A 194 -0.56 3.30 12.31
C ARG A 194 -0.54 4.38 11.23
N LEU A 195 -0.75 4.02 9.96
CA LEU A 195 -0.71 4.96 8.85
C LEU A 195 -1.91 5.94 8.90
N ASP A 196 -3.11 5.41 9.11
CA ASP A 196 -4.33 6.22 9.24
C ASP A 196 -4.31 7.07 10.51
N GLN A 197 -3.82 6.50 11.61
CA GLN A 197 -3.61 7.20 12.88
C GLN A 197 -2.62 8.36 12.71
N THR A 198 -1.50 8.12 12.02
CA THR A 198 -0.50 9.17 11.74
C THR A 198 -1.12 10.30 10.91
N ALA A 199 -1.83 9.96 9.83
CA ALA A 199 -2.45 10.95 8.94
C ALA A 199 -3.42 11.86 9.70
N LYS A 200 -4.32 11.26 10.50
CA LYS A 200 -5.31 12.02 11.29
C LYS A 200 -4.71 12.87 12.39
N ILE A 201 -3.64 12.39 13.03
CA ILE A 201 -2.90 13.18 14.04
C ILE A 201 -2.22 14.38 13.37
N ILE A 202 -1.54 14.17 12.24
CA ILE A 202 -0.88 15.26 11.49
C ILE A 202 -1.93 16.29 11.01
N GLU A 203 -3.08 15.82 10.52
CA GLU A 203 -4.12 16.68 9.96
C GLU A 203 -4.89 17.49 11.01
N HIS A 204 -5.25 16.89 12.13
CA HIS A 204 -6.17 17.51 13.09
C HIS A 204 -5.54 17.91 14.42
N ARG A 205 -4.36 17.38 14.77
CA ARG A 205 -3.76 17.55 16.10
C ARG A 205 -2.36 18.14 16.12
N CYS A 206 -1.72 18.35 14.97
CA CYS A 206 -0.36 18.84 14.91
C CYS A 206 -0.25 20.10 14.07
N LYS A 207 0.43 21.12 14.59
CA LYS A 207 0.66 22.39 13.87
C LYS A 207 1.89 22.34 12.96
N HIS A 208 2.90 21.59 13.37
CA HIS A 208 4.19 21.49 12.68
C HIS A 208 4.63 20.04 12.56
N LEU A 209 5.46 19.77 11.56
CA LEU A 209 6.05 18.47 11.33
C LEU A 209 7.57 18.60 11.33
N VAL A 210 8.24 17.74 12.09
CA VAL A 210 9.69 17.64 12.18
C VAL A 210 10.08 16.31 11.57
N ALA A 211 10.65 16.33 10.36
CA ALA A 211 11.14 15.14 9.69
C ALA A 211 12.64 14.96 9.96
N ILE A 212 13.03 13.79 10.47
CA ILE A 212 14.42 13.41 10.67
C ILE A 212 14.92 12.73 9.40
N LEU A 213 15.66 13.46 8.56
CA LEU A 213 16.23 12.92 7.33
C LEU A 213 17.58 12.25 7.63
N SER A 214 17.57 10.93 7.68
CA SER A 214 18.76 10.08 7.83
C SER A 214 18.93 9.14 6.63
N PRO A 215 20.07 8.46 6.46
CA PRO A 215 20.20 7.40 5.46
C PRO A 215 19.15 6.27 5.62
N ASN A 216 18.74 5.99 6.87
CA ASN A 216 17.71 5.00 7.19
C ASN A 216 16.30 5.48 6.80
N PHE A 217 16.07 6.80 6.81
CA PHE A 217 14.81 7.42 6.39
C PHE A 217 14.48 7.14 4.93
N THR A 218 15.48 7.17 4.04
CA THR A 218 15.34 6.87 2.60
C THR A 218 14.91 5.42 2.32
N ASN A 219 15.23 4.49 3.21
CA ASN A 219 14.89 3.06 3.06
C ASN A 219 13.56 2.68 3.75
N SER A 220 12.95 3.61 4.49
CA SER A 220 11.73 3.39 5.27
C SER A 220 10.48 3.80 4.49
N SER A 221 9.68 2.82 4.05
CA SER A 221 8.41 3.06 3.35
C SER A 221 7.40 3.84 4.19
N ASN A 222 7.43 3.69 5.51
CA ASN A 222 6.55 4.41 6.44
C ASN A 222 6.95 5.89 6.60
N ALA A 223 8.24 6.18 6.74
CA ALA A 223 8.71 7.52 7.02
C ALA A 223 8.53 8.45 5.79
N GLY A 224 8.77 7.92 4.59
CA GLY A 224 8.45 8.60 3.33
C GLY A 224 6.95 8.87 3.15
N PHE A 225 6.09 7.96 3.61
CA PHE A 225 4.63 8.15 3.56
C PHE A 225 4.16 9.27 4.50
N GLN A 226 4.66 9.31 5.74
CA GLN A 226 4.29 10.33 6.72
C GLN A 226 4.68 11.74 6.27
N VAL A 227 5.87 11.91 5.69
CA VAL A 227 6.30 13.20 5.12
C VAL A 227 5.47 13.57 3.90
N ARG A 228 5.13 12.62 3.02
CA ARG A 228 4.28 12.90 1.86
C ARG A 228 2.88 13.37 2.27
N ILE A 229 2.28 12.77 3.30
CA ILE A 229 1.01 13.26 3.86
C ILE A 229 1.18 14.69 4.35
N ALA A 230 2.22 14.95 5.14
CA ALA A 230 2.46 16.28 5.71
C ALA A 230 2.68 17.37 4.65
N LEU A 231 3.39 17.04 3.56
CA LEU A 231 3.61 17.94 2.43
C LEU A 231 2.30 18.30 1.73
N ASN A 232 1.47 17.29 1.44
CA ASN A 232 0.15 17.47 0.81
C ASN A 232 -0.83 18.25 1.71
N LEU A 233 -0.67 18.17 3.04
CA LEU A 233 -1.47 18.93 4.00
C LEU A 233 -0.92 20.35 4.25
N SER A 234 0.27 20.67 3.75
CA SER A 234 0.83 22.01 3.92
C SER A 234 0.10 23.02 3.03
N PRO A 235 -0.18 24.26 3.51
CA PRO A 235 -0.85 25.29 2.73
C PRO A 235 -0.11 25.77 1.47
N GLY A 236 1.06 25.20 1.14
CA GLY A 236 1.92 25.63 0.05
C GLY A 236 1.47 25.21 -1.34
N GLU A 237 0.63 24.17 -1.48
CA GLU A 237 0.24 23.65 -2.81
C GLU A 237 -0.88 24.45 -3.49
N SER A 238 -1.48 25.44 -2.83
CA SER A 238 -2.56 26.27 -3.40
C SER A 238 -2.08 27.49 -4.21
N ASN A 239 -0.77 27.76 -4.31
CA ASN A 239 -0.26 29.03 -4.88
C ASN A 239 0.66 28.88 -6.11
N LEU A 240 0.61 27.75 -6.83
CA LEU A 240 1.36 27.58 -8.10
C LEU A 240 0.48 27.61 -9.36
N GLN A 241 -0.77 28.02 -9.24
CA GLN A 241 -1.63 28.37 -10.38
C GLN A 241 -2.32 29.73 -10.15
N ARG A 242 -1.55 30.83 -10.22
CA ARG A 242 -2.08 32.16 -10.57
C ARG A 242 -1.05 32.94 -11.37
#